data_AF-A0A2N2WAL8-F1
#
_entry.id   AF-A0A2N2WAL8-F1
#
_cell.length_a   1.000
_cell.length_b   1.000
_cell.length_c   1.000
_cell.angle_alpha   90.00
_cell.angle_beta   90.00
_cell.angle_gamma   90.00
#
_symmetry.space_group_name_H-M   'P 1'
#
loop_
_entity.id
_entity.type
_entity.pdbx_description
1 polymer ?
#
loop_
_entity_poly.entity_id
_entity_poly.type
_entity_poly.pdbx_seq_one_letter_code
_entity_poly.pdbx_strand_id
1 'polypeptide(L)'
;MKPTFILAIAISIAFVRCGNKNNTSSVDTVNTTIDSTAKAHSDSITPDTTVIIQNNETNNTTNTSTNISGSAWYKNKYCGGMRPTPEVENQYNKEYVVPSCKLKFINNNTVVYATTDANGNFNAPLTAGTWNYTLVSTQGSGLPIDMSCEKYFDHSYGSVEISDKKNNPIRLLFAFPCDPCDPYSNMRP
;
A
#
# COMPACT_ATOMS: atom_id res chain seq x y z
N MET A 1 -58.01 17.39 44.20
CA MET A 1 -57.42 16.09 44.60
C MET A 1 -57.12 15.30 43.34
N LYS A 2 -55.84 15.01 43.09
CA LYS A 2 -55.32 14.22 41.97
C LYS A 2 -54.33 13.21 42.56
N PRO A 3 -54.40 11.90 42.24
CA PRO A 3 -53.36 10.97 42.66
C PRO A 3 -52.26 10.86 41.59
N THR A 4 -51.04 11.05 42.07
CA THR A 4 -49.76 10.82 41.38
C THR A 4 -49.45 9.31 41.43
N PHE A 5 -49.11 8.70 40.30
CA PHE A 5 -48.55 7.34 40.27
C PHE A 5 -47.13 7.41 39.72
N ILE A 6 -46.15 7.12 40.59
CA ILE A 6 -44.74 6.88 40.27
C ILE A 6 -44.61 5.36 40.17
N LEU A 7 -44.09 4.85 39.05
CA LEU A 7 -43.66 3.46 38.93
C LEU A 7 -42.22 3.43 38.42
N ALA A 8 -41.31 3.08 39.34
CA ALA A 8 -39.93 2.73 39.07
C ALA A 8 -39.82 1.19 39.15
N ILE A 9 -39.22 0.55 38.16
CA ILE A 9 -38.75 -0.84 38.28
C ILE A 9 -37.36 -0.94 37.65
N ALA A 10 -36.37 -1.12 38.51
CA ALA A 10 -35.03 -1.59 38.19
C ALA A 10 -35.03 -3.12 38.24
N ILE A 11 -34.38 -3.78 37.27
CA ILE A 11 -34.03 -5.20 37.39
C ILE A 11 -32.57 -5.37 36.98
N SER A 12 -31.74 -5.55 38.01
CA SER A 12 -30.39 -6.10 37.92
C SER A 12 -30.49 -7.61 38.16
N ILE A 13 -29.86 -8.42 37.31
CA ILE A 13 -29.50 -9.80 37.67
C ILE A 13 -28.05 -10.03 37.26
N ALA A 14 -27.21 -10.28 38.26
CA ALA A 14 -25.84 -10.72 38.15
C ALA A 14 -25.69 -12.10 38.83
N PHE A 15 -24.64 -12.82 38.42
CA PHE A 15 -24.09 -14.08 38.97
C PHE A 15 -24.91 -15.35 38.66
N VAL A 16 -24.31 -16.48 38.26
CA VAL A 16 -23.40 -17.39 39.00
C VAL A 16 -22.67 -18.28 37.96
N ARG A 17 -21.33 -18.34 37.87
CA ARG A 17 -20.28 -19.04 38.66
C ARG A 17 -20.02 -20.52 38.29
N CYS A 18 -18.78 -20.74 37.86
CA CYS A 18 -17.87 -21.90 37.86
C CYS A 18 -18.36 -23.33 38.16
N GLY A 19 -17.82 -24.28 37.37
CA GLY A 19 -17.59 -25.67 37.76
C GLY A 19 -16.22 -26.16 37.27
N ASN A 20 -15.23 -26.15 38.15
CA ASN A 20 -13.88 -26.68 37.95
C ASN A 20 -13.84 -28.16 38.41
N LYS A 21 -13.19 -29.06 37.66
CA LYS A 21 -12.70 -30.34 38.18
C LYS A 21 -11.29 -30.61 37.63
N ASN A 22 -10.43 -31.00 38.57
CA ASN A 22 -8.97 -30.97 38.52
C ASN A 22 -8.33 -32.22 37.89
N ASN A 23 -7.02 -32.04 37.64
CA ASN A 23 -5.91 -33.01 37.64
C ASN A 23 -5.71 -33.90 36.41
N THR A 24 -4.58 -33.72 35.71
CA THR A 24 -3.35 -34.53 35.93
C THR A 24 -2.14 -33.87 35.25
N SER A 25 -1.00 -33.91 35.95
CA SER A 25 0.40 -33.49 35.67
C SER A 25 0.92 -33.68 34.23
N SER A 26 1.93 -32.94 33.74
CA SER A 26 3.29 -32.65 34.28
C SER A 26 3.84 -31.32 33.70
N VAL A 27 4.41 -30.38 34.47
CA VAL A 27 5.84 -30.28 34.88
C VAL A 27 6.77 -30.50 33.68
N ASP A 28 7.39 -29.47 33.09
CA ASP A 28 8.59 -28.81 33.65
C ASP A 28 8.62 -27.26 33.62
N THR A 29 8.87 -26.73 34.82
CA THR A 29 9.70 -25.59 35.27
C THR A 29 10.74 -25.12 34.23
N VAL A 30 11.00 -23.82 33.99
CA VAL A 30 11.80 -22.92 34.86
C VAL A 30 11.48 -21.43 34.60
N ASN A 31 11.29 -20.73 35.72
CA ASN A 31 11.17 -19.28 35.96
C ASN A 31 12.25 -18.40 35.31
N THR A 32 11.91 -17.15 34.95
CA THR A 32 12.31 -15.98 35.77
C THR A 32 11.66 -14.67 35.29
N THR A 33 10.97 -14.02 36.22
CA THR A 33 10.62 -12.60 36.30
C THR A 33 11.86 -11.72 36.43
N ILE A 34 11.92 -10.58 35.72
CA ILE A 34 12.59 -9.37 36.21
C ILE A 34 11.71 -8.16 35.91
N ASP A 35 11.60 -7.35 36.96
CA ASP A 35 10.86 -6.11 37.13
C ASP A 35 11.53 -4.91 36.40
N SER A 36 10.76 -3.83 36.38
CA SER A 36 10.80 -2.55 35.69
C SER A 36 12.09 -1.69 35.73
N THR A 37 12.09 -0.70 34.82
CA THR A 37 12.87 0.57 34.77
C THR A 37 14.30 0.56 34.21
N ALA A 38 14.48 1.13 33.01
CA ALA A 38 15.11 2.44 32.77
C ALA A 38 15.79 2.57 31.38
N LYS A 39 15.67 3.78 30.83
CA LYS A 39 16.63 4.49 29.96
C LYS A 39 16.54 4.33 28.44
N ALA A 40 16.53 5.49 27.79
CA ALA A 40 16.47 5.74 26.37
C ALA A 40 17.64 5.11 25.59
N HIS A 41 17.34 4.53 24.42
CA HIS A 41 18.28 4.42 23.32
C HIS A 41 17.54 4.59 21.99
N SER A 42 18.17 5.37 21.12
CA SER A 42 17.69 5.79 19.81
C SER A 42 18.05 4.70 18.82
N ASP A 43 17.08 4.02 18.21
CA ASP A 43 17.37 3.06 17.14
C ASP A 43 16.60 3.38 15.85
N SER A 44 17.43 3.80 14.91
CA SER A 44 17.31 3.81 13.45
C SER A 44 16.29 2.81 12.88
N ILE A 45 15.30 3.35 12.16
CA ILE A 45 14.38 2.58 11.33
C ILE A 45 15.20 2.00 10.17
N THR A 46 15.39 0.69 10.18
CA THR A 46 15.92 -0.08 9.04
C THR A 46 14.83 -0.15 7.96
N PRO A 47 15.12 0.20 6.69
CA PRO A 47 14.16 -0.02 5.62
C PRO A 47 14.09 -1.50 5.26
N ASP A 48 12.84 -1.92 5.04
CA ASP A 48 12.37 -3.28 4.83
C ASP A 48 13.04 -4.01 3.66
N THR A 49 13.10 -5.33 3.82
CA THR A 49 13.87 -6.26 2.98
C THR A 49 13.32 -6.30 1.55
N THR A 50 14.15 -5.96 0.55
CA THR A 50 13.84 -6.17 -0.88
C THR A 50 14.10 -7.62 -1.26
N VAL A 51 13.04 -8.37 -1.57
CA VAL A 51 13.15 -9.73 -2.11
C VAL A 51 13.46 -9.64 -3.61
N ILE A 52 14.70 -9.96 -3.99
CA ILE A 52 15.08 -10.19 -5.39
C ILE A 52 14.79 -11.67 -5.70
N ILE A 53 13.76 -11.95 -6.51
CA ILE A 53 13.58 -13.29 -7.08
C ILE A 53 14.36 -13.33 -8.40
N GLN A 54 15.59 -13.84 -8.36
CA GLN A 54 16.35 -14.20 -9.56
C GLN A 54 16.00 -15.63 -9.98
N ASN A 55 15.26 -15.79 -11.07
CA ASN A 55 15.19 -17.08 -11.76
C ASN A 55 16.52 -17.30 -12.49
N ASN A 56 17.23 -18.36 -12.10
CA ASN A 56 18.53 -18.75 -12.61
C ASN A 56 18.43 -19.26 -14.05
N GLU A 57 18.78 -18.44 -15.04
CA GLU A 57 19.35 -18.92 -16.31
C GLU A 57 20.51 -18.03 -16.76
N THR A 58 21.61 -18.69 -17.05
CA THR A 58 22.95 -18.18 -17.29
C THR A 58 23.02 -17.32 -18.56
N ASN A 59 23.29 -16.02 -18.41
CA ASN A 59 24.09 -15.23 -19.35
C ASN A 59 24.75 -14.06 -18.61
N ASN A 60 26.08 -14.07 -18.63
CA ASN A 60 26.93 -13.19 -17.85
C ASN A 60 26.98 -11.78 -18.48
N THR A 61 25.98 -10.96 -18.18
CA THR A 61 26.08 -9.50 -18.25
C THR A 61 25.94 -9.01 -16.81
N THR A 62 27.01 -8.46 -16.24
CA THR A 62 26.97 -7.81 -14.92
C THR A 62 26.11 -6.54 -15.03
N ASN A 63 24.79 -6.73 -15.02
CA ASN A 63 23.83 -5.64 -14.87
C ASN A 63 23.96 -5.16 -13.42
N THR A 64 24.78 -4.13 -13.21
CA THR A 64 24.90 -3.48 -11.91
C THR A 64 23.57 -2.81 -11.57
N SER A 65 22.84 -3.42 -10.62
CA SER A 65 21.65 -2.83 -10.05
C SER A 65 22.01 -1.49 -9.41
N THR A 66 21.43 -0.41 -9.91
CA THR A 66 21.64 0.93 -9.36
C THR A 66 20.41 1.31 -8.56
N ASN A 67 20.60 1.88 -7.38
CA ASN A 67 19.48 2.31 -6.55
C ASN A 67 18.93 3.62 -7.14
N ILE A 68 17.76 3.54 -7.79
CA ILE A 68 17.11 4.66 -8.45
C ILE A 68 16.09 5.26 -7.48
N SER A 69 16.28 6.54 -7.18
CA SER A 69 15.28 7.33 -6.44
C SER A 69 14.26 7.93 -7.40
N GLY A 70 13.03 8.11 -6.95
CA GLY A 70 11.99 8.74 -7.74
C GLY A 70 10.81 9.22 -6.91
N SER A 71 9.82 9.78 -7.60
CA SER A 71 8.54 10.17 -7.02
C SER A 71 7.37 9.66 -7.86
N ALA A 72 6.29 9.31 -7.18
CA ALA A 72 5.08 8.75 -7.77
C ALA A 72 3.91 9.72 -7.55
N TRP A 73 3.22 10.01 -8.64
CA TRP A 73 2.11 10.95 -8.69
C TRP A 73 0.95 10.34 -9.44
N TYR A 74 -0.28 10.70 -9.10
CA TYR A 74 -1.46 10.32 -9.87
C TYR A 74 -2.25 11.54 -10.31
N LYS A 75 -3.02 11.37 -11.38
CA LYS A 75 -4.06 12.31 -11.79
C LYS A 75 -5.30 11.53 -12.19
N ASN A 76 -6.45 12.15 -11.99
CA ASN A 76 -7.71 11.58 -12.45
C ASN A 76 -7.89 11.92 -13.93
N LYS A 77 -8.32 10.95 -14.73
CA LYS A 77 -8.77 11.23 -16.09
C LYS A 77 -10.13 11.92 -16.05
N TYR A 78 -10.39 12.83 -16.99
CA TYR A 78 -11.73 13.36 -17.20
C TYR A 78 -12.59 12.35 -17.96
N CYS A 79 -13.85 12.21 -17.55
CA CYS A 79 -14.71 11.08 -17.88
C CYS A 79 -16.10 11.46 -18.35
N GLY A 80 -16.36 12.75 -18.52
CA GLY A 80 -17.61 13.21 -19.10
C GLY A 80 -17.63 12.94 -20.60
N GLY A 81 -18.81 12.65 -21.15
CA GLY A 81 -19.01 12.45 -22.60
C GLY A 81 -18.93 13.73 -23.43
N MET A 82 -18.81 14.91 -22.80
CA MET A 82 -18.62 16.20 -23.47
C MET A 82 -17.20 16.69 -23.28
N ARG A 83 -16.65 17.43 -24.25
CA ARG A 83 -15.34 18.09 -24.12
C ARG A 83 -15.33 18.94 -22.83
N PRO A 84 -14.35 18.77 -21.93
CA PRO A 84 -14.28 19.55 -20.71
C PRO A 84 -14.08 21.03 -21.02
N THR A 85 -14.64 21.90 -20.19
CA THR A 85 -14.27 23.33 -20.22
C THR A 85 -12.84 23.50 -19.70
N PRO A 86 -12.16 24.62 -19.99
CA PRO A 86 -10.80 24.86 -19.50
C PRO A 86 -10.68 24.75 -17.97
N GLU A 87 -11.69 25.16 -17.22
CA GLU A 87 -11.72 25.07 -15.75
C GLU A 87 -11.73 23.62 -15.27
N VAL A 88 -12.56 22.79 -15.93
CA VAL A 88 -12.63 21.36 -15.66
C VAL A 88 -11.33 20.67 -16.05
N GLU A 89 -10.79 20.99 -17.23
CA GLU A 89 -9.51 20.45 -17.68
C GLU A 89 -8.37 20.77 -16.69
N ASN A 90 -8.33 21.99 -16.15
CA ASN A 90 -7.36 22.36 -15.13
C ASN A 90 -7.53 21.56 -13.82
N GLN A 91 -8.78 21.28 -13.42
CA GLN A 91 -9.05 20.44 -12.24
C GLN A 91 -8.55 18.99 -12.42
N TYR A 92 -8.75 18.40 -13.61
CA TYR A 92 -8.31 17.02 -13.91
C TYR A 92 -6.82 16.91 -14.27
N ASN A 93 -6.18 18.02 -14.63
CA ASN A 93 -4.73 18.09 -14.78
C ASN A 93 -3.98 18.24 -13.44
N LYS A 94 -4.70 18.44 -12.32
CA LYS A 94 -4.08 18.47 -11.00
C LYS A 94 -3.53 17.11 -10.62
N GLU A 95 -2.27 17.10 -10.21
CA GLU A 95 -1.56 15.91 -9.80
C GLU A 95 -1.48 15.84 -8.26
N TYR A 96 -1.48 14.62 -7.76
CA TYR A 96 -1.44 14.29 -6.34
C TYR A 96 -0.34 13.26 -6.11
N VAL A 97 0.26 13.26 -4.93
CA VAL A 97 1.27 12.25 -4.59
C VAL A 97 0.62 10.88 -4.41
N VAL A 98 1.39 9.81 -4.61
CA VAL A 98 0.98 8.42 -4.36
C VAL A 98 1.62 7.96 -3.05
N PRO A 99 1.00 8.18 -1.88
CA PRO A 99 1.63 7.88 -0.59
C PRO A 99 1.43 6.44 -0.15
N SER A 100 2.45 5.85 0.50
CA SER A 100 2.35 4.54 1.18
C SER A 100 1.84 3.40 0.29
N CYS A 101 2.28 3.36 -0.97
CA CYS A 101 1.84 2.37 -1.95
C CYS A 101 3.00 1.49 -2.40
N LYS A 102 2.70 0.21 -2.62
CA LYS A 102 3.63 -0.71 -3.27
C LYS A 102 3.55 -0.56 -4.79
N LEU A 103 4.71 -0.37 -5.39
CA LEU A 103 4.95 -0.28 -6.82
C LEU A 103 5.58 -1.59 -7.29
N LYS A 104 5.24 -2.00 -8.51
CA LYS A 104 5.87 -3.15 -9.18
C LYS A 104 6.41 -2.71 -10.52
N PHE A 105 7.71 -2.93 -10.70
CA PHE A 105 8.46 -2.69 -11.92
C PHE A 105 8.73 -4.01 -12.62
N ILE A 106 8.50 -4.06 -13.94
CA ILE A 106 8.68 -5.25 -14.76
C ILE A 106 9.56 -4.90 -15.96
N ASN A 107 10.66 -5.62 -16.13
CA ASN A 107 11.51 -5.61 -17.32
C ASN A 107 11.77 -7.06 -17.74
N ASN A 108 11.21 -7.46 -18.87
CA ASN A 108 11.23 -8.85 -19.34
C ASN A 108 10.75 -9.82 -18.22
N ASN A 109 11.65 -10.67 -17.70
CA ASN A 109 11.35 -11.64 -16.65
C ASN A 109 11.74 -11.15 -15.24
N THR A 110 12.27 -9.93 -15.12
CA THR A 110 12.71 -9.35 -13.86
C THR A 110 11.59 -8.52 -13.25
N VAL A 111 11.33 -8.75 -11.96
CA VAL A 111 10.34 -8.01 -11.18
C VAL A 111 11.02 -7.37 -9.97
N VAL A 112 10.82 -6.07 -9.81
CA VAL A 112 11.32 -5.31 -8.65
C VAL A 112 10.14 -4.61 -7.99
N TYR A 113 10.11 -4.64 -6.65
CA TYR A 113 9.12 -3.92 -5.86
C TYR A 113 9.76 -2.75 -5.14
N ALA A 114 9.00 -1.66 -5.01
CA ALA A 114 9.35 -0.53 -4.17
C ALA A 114 8.11 -0.06 -3.41
N THR A 115 8.31 0.67 -2.33
CA THR A 115 7.22 1.29 -1.56
C THR A 115 7.43 2.79 -1.55
N THR A 116 6.36 3.55 -1.75
CA THR A 116 6.40 5.01 -1.63
C THR A 116 6.27 5.45 -0.18
N ASP A 117 6.97 6.52 0.19
CA ASP A 117 6.81 7.19 1.49
C ASP A 117 5.52 8.03 1.54
N ALA A 118 5.31 8.76 2.64
CA ALA A 118 4.15 9.64 2.81
C ALA A 118 4.10 10.82 1.80
N ASN A 119 5.23 11.16 1.17
CA ASN A 119 5.36 12.21 0.19
C ASN A 119 5.37 11.66 -1.26
N GLY A 120 5.18 10.36 -1.44
CA GLY A 120 5.20 9.69 -2.73
C GLY A 120 6.60 9.43 -3.28
N ASN A 121 7.66 9.59 -2.50
CA ASN A 121 9.02 9.25 -2.95
C ASN A 121 9.28 7.76 -2.76
N PHE A 122 10.11 7.18 -3.63
CA PHE A 122 10.52 5.79 -3.53
C PHE A 122 12.00 5.64 -3.89
N ASN A 123 12.54 4.48 -3.54
CA ASN A 123 13.86 4.03 -3.94
C ASN A 123 13.78 2.58 -4.39
N ALA A 124 14.36 2.24 -5.54
CA ALA A 124 14.24 0.93 -6.15
C ALA A 124 15.56 0.47 -6.80
N PRO A 125 16.01 -0.77 -6.56
CA PRO A 125 17.20 -1.33 -7.20
C PRO A 125 16.87 -1.72 -8.66
N LEU A 126 16.95 -0.76 -9.57
CA LEU A 126 16.66 -0.96 -11.00
C LEU A 126 17.97 -0.99 -11.80
N THR A 127 18.09 -1.96 -12.70
CA THR A 127 19.16 -1.98 -13.70
C THR A 127 18.79 -1.10 -14.88
N ALA A 128 19.78 -0.73 -15.71
CA ALA A 128 19.48 -0.07 -16.98
C ALA A 128 18.54 -0.90 -17.86
N GLY A 129 17.72 -0.17 -18.62
CA GLY A 129 16.67 -0.72 -19.47
C GLY A 129 15.30 -0.09 -19.23
N THR A 130 14.30 -0.56 -19.96
CA THR A 130 12.94 -0.05 -19.91
C THR A 130 12.08 -0.86 -18.94
N TRP A 131 11.51 -0.21 -17.95
CA TRP A 131 10.69 -0.85 -16.92
C TRP A 131 9.24 -0.39 -17.03
N ASN A 132 8.32 -1.33 -17.18
CA ASN A 132 6.89 -1.06 -17.02
C ASN A 132 6.57 -0.95 -15.53
N TYR A 133 5.76 0.02 -15.14
CA TYR A 133 5.39 0.23 -13.74
C TYR A 133 3.88 0.09 -13.53
N THR A 134 3.54 -0.61 -12.44
CA THR A 134 2.18 -1.00 -12.06
C THR A 134 1.98 -0.68 -10.58
N LEU A 135 0.72 -0.44 -10.18
CA LEU A 135 0.36 -0.39 -8.76
C LEU A 135 0.09 -1.79 -8.23
N VAL A 136 0.41 -2.02 -6.96
CA VAL A 136 0.06 -3.24 -6.25
C VAL A 136 -0.88 -2.88 -5.10
N SER A 137 -1.96 -3.66 -4.95
CA SER A 137 -2.90 -3.50 -3.85
C SER A 137 -2.17 -3.55 -2.50
N THR A 138 -2.22 -2.44 -1.77
CA THR A 138 -1.54 -2.23 -0.49
C THR A 138 -2.57 -1.69 0.51
N GLN A 139 -2.82 -2.42 1.59
CA GLN A 139 -3.71 -1.94 2.64
C GLN A 139 -3.13 -0.68 3.29
N GLY A 140 -3.99 0.30 3.59
CA GLY A 140 -3.56 1.58 4.16
C GLY A 140 -2.91 2.53 3.16
N SER A 141 -3.00 2.26 1.85
CA SER A 141 -2.64 3.25 0.83
C SER A 141 -3.49 4.52 1.01
N GLY A 142 -2.86 5.69 0.81
CA GLY A 142 -3.58 6.98 0.85
C GLY A 142 -4.24 7.33 -0.48
N LEU A 143 -4.45 6.35 -1.37
CA LEU A 143 -5.02 6.58 -2.68
C LEU A 143 -6.55 6.62 -2.61
N PRO A 144 -7.22 7.54 -3.32
CA PRO A 144 -8.67 7.60 -3.39
C PRO A 144 -9.24 6.60 -4.40
N ILE A 145 -8.82 5.33 -4.31
CA ILE A 145 -9.26 4.23 -5.18
C ILE A 145 -9.92 3.13 -4.37
N ASP A 146 -10.84 2.40 -4.99
CA ASP A 146 -11.39 1.19 -4.39
C ASP A 146 -10.35 0.06 -4.48
N MET A 147 -9.84 -0.37 -3.33
CA MET A 147 -8.82 -1.42 -3.24
C MET A 147 -9.35 -2.81 -3.62
N SER A 148 -10.68 -3.01 -3.63
CA SER A 148 -11.31 -4.27 -4.07
C SER A 148 -11.34 -4.41 -5.59
N CYS A 149 -11.07 -3.32 -6.30
CA CYS A 149 -11.15 -3.25 -7.74
C CYS A 149 -9.81 -3.61 -8.38
N GLU A 150 -9.68 -4.89 -8.75
CA GLU A 150 -8.45 -5.46 -9.31
C GLU A 150 -7.97 -4.74 -10.58
N LYS A 151 -8.88 -4.10 -11.32
CA LYS A 151 -8.58 -3.33 -12.54
C LYS A 151 -7.69 -2.10 -12.32
N TYR A 152 -7.49 -1.63 -11.08
CA TYR A 152 -6.46 -0.63 -10.79
C TYR A 152 -5.04 -1.21 -10.75
N PHE A 153 -4.92 -2.53 -10.60
CA PHE A 153 -3.65 -3.21 -10.34
C PHE A 153 -3.25 -4.19 -11.46
N ASP A 154 -4.13 -4.40 -12.45
CA ASP A 154 -3.97 -5.38 -13.52
C ASP A 154 -3.22 -4.87 -14.76
N HIS A 155 -2.88 -3.57 -14.82
CA HIS A 155 -2.28 -2.95 -15.99
C HIS A 155 -1.09 -2.03 -15.67
N SER A 156 -0.24 -1.85 -16.67
CA SER A 156 0.86 -0.89 -16.65
C SER A 156 0.35 0.52 -16.85
N TYR A 157 0.84 1.46 -16.04
CA TYR A 157 0.55 2.89 -16.19
C TYR A 157 1.53 3.60 -17.12
N GLY A 158 2.60 2.92 -17.52
CA GLY A 158 3.59 3.42 -18.46
C GLY A 158 4.92 2.69 -18.31
N SER A 159 5.94 3.23 -18.98
CA SER A 159 7.31 2.72 -18.91
C SER A 159 8.29 3.83 -18.56
N VAL A 160 9.37 3.48 -17.86
CA VAL A 160 10.51 4.36 -17.60
C VAL A 160 11.78 3.74 -18.14
N GLU A 161 12.63 4.54 -18.77
CA GLU A 161 13.94 4.10 -19.24
C GLU A 161 15.02 4.51 -18.25
N ILE A 162 15.76 3.53 -17.74
CA ILE A 162 16.87 3.72 -16.82
C ILE A 162 18.17 3.62 -17.61
N SER A 163 19.04 4.62 -17.46
CA SER A 163 20.35 4.67 -18.12
C SER A 163 21.47 4.54 -17.09
N ASP A 164 22.53 3.79 -17.43
CA ASP A 164 23.69 3.55 -16.55
C ASP A 164 24.48 4.82 -16.21
N LYS A 165 24.29 5.91 -16.97
CA LYS A 165 25.16 7.09 -16.90
C LYS A 165 24.59 8.22 -16.04
N LYS A 166 23.33 8.15 -15.60
CA LYS A 166 22.70 9.26 -14.87
C LYS A 166 21.56 8.81 -13.96
N ASN A 167 21.79 8.88 -12.65
CA ASN A 167 20.77 8.70 -11.60
C ASN A 167 19.91 9.97 -11.45
N ASN A 168 19.23 10.38 -12.52
CA ASN A 168 18.22 11.41 -12.37
C ASN A 168 17.03 10.81 -11.60
N PRO A 169 16.45 11.55 -10.64
CA PRO A 169 15.22 11.10 -10.00
C PRO A 169 14.14 10.87 -11.06
N ILE A 170 13.56 9.68 -11.08
CA ILE A 170 12.48 9.36 -12.02
C ILE A 170 11.14 9.85 -11.47
N ARG A 171 10.25 10.26 -12.37
CA ARG A 171 8.89 10.66 -12.02
C ARG A 171 7.90 9.72 -12.68
N LEU A 172 7.08 9.06 -11.86
CA LEU A 172 5.99 8.19 -12.32
C LEU A 172 4.67 8.96 -12.25
N LEU A 173 3.86 8.84 -13.31
CA LEU A 173 2.53 9.45 -13.37
C LEU A 173 1.47 8.38 -13.65
N PHE A 174 0.66 8.09 -12.64
CA PHE A 174 -0.46 7.17 -12.69
C PHE A 174 -1.71 7.93 -13.15
N ALA A 175 -2.11 7.74 -14.41
CA ALA A 175 -3.36 8.29 -14.92
C ALA A 175 -4.51 7.34 -14.60
N PHE A 176 -5.27 7.62 -13.54
CA PHE A 176 -6.35 6.74 -13.14
C PHE A 176 -7.52 6.79 -14.12
N PRO A 177 -8.05 5.62 -14.52
CA PRO A 177 -9.21 5.55 -15.38
C PRO A 177 -10.46 6.03 -14.64
N CYS A 178 -11.50 6.30 -15.43
CA CYS A 178 -12.72 6.96 -15.00
C CYS A 178 -13.53 6.22 -13.95
N ASP A 179 -13.64 4.92 -14.14
CA ASP A 179 -14.23 3.99 -13.21
C ASP A 179 -13.82 2.60 -13.68
N PRO A 180 -12.68 2.08 -13.23
CA PRO A 180 -12.26 0.73 -13.63
C PRO A 180 -13.13 -0.35 -12.97
N CYS A 181 -13.94 0.02 -11.96
CA CYS A 181 -14.72 -0.88 -11.13
C CYS A 181 -16.15 -1.04 -11.66
N ASP A 182 -16.63 -0.08 -12.45
CA ASP A 182 -17.85 -0.23 -13.23
C ASP A 182 -17.68 -1.43 -14.20
N PRO A 183 -18.47 -2.52 -14.03
CA PRO A 183 -18.43 -3.63 -14.96
C PRO A 183 -18.84 -3.23 -16.39
N TYR A 184 -19.52 -2.08 -16.56
CA TYR A 184 -19.98 -1.53 -17.84
C TYR A 184 -19.08 -0.42 -18.40
N SER A 185 -17.94 -0.13 -17.75
CA SER A 185 -16.97 0.89 -18.23
C SER A 185 -16.47 0.64 -19.65
N ASN A 186 -16.33 -0.63 -20.06
CA ASN A 186 -15.94 -1.02 -21.41
C ASN A 186 -17.09 -1.00 -22.44
N MET A 187 -18.32 -0.71 -22.01
CA MET A 187 -19.52 -0.73 -22.86
C MET A 187 -20.06 0.68 -23.17
N ARG A 188 -19.40 1.74 -22.68
CA ARG A 188 -19.76 3.12 -23.07
C ARG A 188 -18.95 3.52 -24.32
N PRO A 189 -19.63 3.87 -25.43
CA PRO A 189 -19.00 4.20 -26.71
C PRO A 189 -18.17 5.49 -26.66
#